data_AF-A0A081BL13-F1
#
_entry.id   AF-A0A081BL13-F1
#
_cell.length_a   1.000
_cell.length_b   1.000
_cell.length_c   1.000
_cell.angle_alpha   90.00
_cell.angle_beta   90.00
_cell.angle_gamma   90.00
#
_symmetry.space_group_name_H-M   'P 1'
#
loop_
_entity.id
_entity.type
_entity.pdbx_description
1 polymer ?
#
loop_
_entity_poly.entity_id
_entity_poly.type
_entity_poly.pdbx_seq_one_letter_code
_entity_poly.pdbx_strand_id
1 'polypeptide(L)'
;IIMTQLFGRIVFGESGTVQFKFSEDAAPLVFDLKRNFYSFHLRELSRVNGKYGLILLKLWESYRQGDAIVTTINGSTEDWQGWFLGKGRRVSASRFYTSVLKRATEELEEKLNAECTLTSLKSGRKIVAYRLEILDGNKLVN
;
A
#
# COMPACT_ATOMS: atom_id res chain seq x y z
N ILE A 1 14.83 16.08 -16.72
CA ILE A 1 13.97 15.76 -15.56
C ILE A 1 13.27 17.05 -15.18
N ILE A 2 11.94 17.08 -15.21
CA ILE A 2 11.16 18.23 -14.73
C ILE A 2 10.90 18.01 -13.24
N MET A 3 11.32 18.95 -12.40
CA MET A 3 11.01 18.98 -10.97
C MET A 3 9.77 19.87 -10.80
N THR A 4 8.65 19.29 -10.41
CA THR A 4 7.41 20.01 -10.14
C THR A 4 6.99 19.88 -8.68
N GLN A 5 6.04 20.71 -8.25
CA GLN A 5 5.47 20.74 -6.91
C GLN A 5 4.08 20.11 -6.90
N LEU A 6 3.71 19.44 -5.81
CA LEU A 6 2.37 18.84 -5.68
C LEU A 6 1.28 19.91 -5.55
N PHE A 7 1.55 20.95 -4.77
CA PHE A 7 0.60 22.02 -4.51
C PHE A 7 1.12 23.32 -5.13
N GLY A 8 0.27 24.01 -5.88
CA GLY A 8 0.54 25.38 -6.35
C GLY A 8 0.23 26.42 -5.27
N ARG A 9 -0.62 26.09 -4.29
CA ARG A 9 -0.94 26.94 -3.15
C ARG A 9 -1.39 26.11 -1.95
N ILE A 10 -0.96 26.51 -0.75
CA ILE A 10 -1.50 26.04 0.53
C ILE A 10 -1.78 27.28 1.38
N VAL A 11 -2.95 27.34 2.01
CA VAL A 11 -3.37 28.42 2.91
C VAL A 11 -3.84 27.78 4.22
N PHE A 12 -3.27 28.24 5.33
CA PHE A 12 -3.73 27.91 6.68
C PHE A 12 -4.63 29.05 7.13
N GLY A 13 -5.93 28.78 7.21
CA GLY A 13 -6.94 29.73 7.66
C GLY A 13 -7.15 29.70 9.17
N GLU A 14 -8.02 30.57 9.65
CA GLU A 14 -8.47 30.56 11.05
C GLU A 14 -9.23 29.26 11.38
N SER A 15 -9.27 28.91 12.66
CA SER A 15 -9.97 27.72 13.19
C SER A 15 -9.50 26.37 12.63
N GLY A 16 -8.23 26.27 12.20
CA GLY A 16 -7.63 25.01 11.77
C GLY A 16 -8.01 24.57 10.35
N THR A 17 -8.58 25.46 9.55
CA THR A 17 -8.93 25.16 8.15
C THR A 17 -7.68 25.17 7.27
N VAL A 18 -7.51 24.15 6.43
CA VAL A 18 -6.45 24.10 5.41
C VAL A 18 -7.08 24.11 4.02
N GLN A 19 -6.71 25.09 3.20
CA GLN A 19 -7.09 25.16 1.80
C GLN A 19 -5.87 24.92 0.93
N PHE A 20 -5.99 24.13 -0.12
CA PHE A 20 -4.90 23.91 -1.06
C PHE A 20 -5.39 23.85 -2.51
N LYS A 21 -4.49 24.12 -3.44
CA LYS A 21 -4.68 23.94 -4.88
C LYS A 21 -3.55 23.07 -5.41
N PHE A 22 -3.87 22.00 -6.12
CA PHE A 22 -2.86 21.23 -6.86
C PHE A 22 -2.17 22.13 -7.90
N SER A 23 -0.89 21.86 -8.17
CA SER A 23 -0.20 22.53 -9.27
C SER A 23 -0.80 22.13 -10.61
N GLU A 24 -0.57 22.94 -11.64
CA GLU A 24 -1.05 22.64 -13.00
C GLU A 24 -0.46 21.33 -13.54
N ASP A 25 0.79 21.01 -13.18
CA ASP A 25 1.44 19.76 -13.57
C ASP A 25 0.86 18.54 -12.84
N ALA A 26 0.45 18.69 -11.57
CA ALA A 26 -0.10 17.60 -10.78
C ALA A 26 -1.60 17.40 -10.99
N ALA A 27 -2.33 18.44 -11.40
CA ALA A 27 -3.79 18.40 -11.54
C ALA A 27 -4.29 17.29 -12.49
N PRO A 28 -3.69 17.05 -13.68
CA PRO A 28 -4.10 15.94 -14.55
C PRO A 28 -4.00 14.58 -13.85
N LEU A 29 -2.94 14.35 -13.07
CA LEU A 29 -2.75 13.08 -12.35
C LEU A 29 -3.82 12.81 -11.30
N VAL A 30 -4.42 13.87 -10.73
CA VAL A 30 -5.53 13.76 -9.78
C VAL A 30 -6.86 13.58 -10.52
N PHE A 31 -7.06 14.26 -11.65
CA PHE A 31 -8.30 14.16 -12.43
C PHE A 31 -8.42 12.86 -13.24
N ASP A 32 -7.28 12.27 -13.62
CA ASP A 32 -7.19 10.98 -14.32
C ASP A 32 -7.45 9.78 -13.40
N LEU A 33 -7.56 10.00 -12.08
CA LEU A 33 -8.03 9.01 -11.09
C LEU A 33 -9.52 8.62 -11.28
N LYS A 34 -10.08 8.73 -12.50
CA LYS A 34 -11.43 8.27 -12.82
C LYS A 34 -11.46 6.86 -13.42
N ARG A 35 -10.32 6.33 -13.90
CA ARG A 35 -10.27 5.02 -14.59
C ARG A 35 -9.32 4.02 -13.95
N ASN A 36 -8.08 4.43 -13.65
CA ASN A 36 -7.04 3.53 -13.11
C ASN A 36 -6.59 4.00 -11.73
N PHE A 37 -7.47 3.83 -10.75
CA PHE A 37 -7.21 4.24 -9.37
C PHE A 37 -7.70 3.17 -8.41
N TYR A 38 -7.12 3.17 -7.22
CA TYR A 38 -7.65 2.45 -6.07
C TYR A 38 -8.13 3.47 -5.04
N SER A 39 -9.15 3.10 -4.28
CA SER A 39 -9.72 3.91 -3.21
C SER A 39 -9.63 3.16 -1.89
N PHE A 40 -9.31 3.86 -0.81
CA PHE A 40 -9.40 3.34 0.56
C PHE A 40 -10.29 4.26 1.38
N HIS A 41 -10.89 3.73 2.45
CA HIS A 41 -11.56 4.59 3.41
C HIS A 41 -10.52 5.34 4.24
N LEU A 42 -10.66 6.66 4.36
CA LEU A 42 -9.73 7.49 5.15
C LEU A 42 -9.62 7.02 6.61
N ARG A 43 -10.70 6.43 7.13
CA ARG A 43 -10.73 5.78 8.45
C ARG A 43 -9.68 4.67 8.58
N GLU A 44 -9.50 3.85 7.56
CA GLU A 44 -8.50 2.77 7.55
C GLU A 44 -7.09 3.35 7.52
N LEU A 45 -6.88 4.37 6.67
CA LEU A 45 -5.61 5.08 6.58
C LEU A 45 -5.21 5.73 7.91
N SER A 46 -6.16 6.29 8.65
CA SER A 46 -5.89 6.92 9.95
C SER A 46 -5.49 5.96 11.07
N ARG A 47 -5.80 4.66 10.93
CA ARG A 47 -5.45 3.63 11.90
C ARG A 47 -4.03 3.11 11.66
N VAL A 48 -3.67 2.88 10.40
CA VAL A 48 -2.37 2.35 10.01
C VAL A 48 -1.33 3.48 10.00
N ASN A 49 -0.30 3.39 10.83
CA ASN A 49 0.68 4.46 11.04
C ASN A 49 2.10 4.04 10.64
N GLY A 50 2.38 2.74 10.61
CA GLY A 50 3.67 2.22 10.21
C GLY A 50 3.90 2.40 8.72
N LYS A 51 5.13 2.77 8.37
CA LYS A 51 5.56 2.95 6.97
C LYS A 51 5.20 1.74 6.10
N TYR A 52 5.49 0.52 6.59
CA TYR A 52 5.27 -0.70 5.82
C TYR A 52 3.81 -1.14 5.80
N GLY A 53 3.06 -0.95 6.89
CA GLY A 53 1.61 -1.14 6.90
C GLY A 53 0.92 -0.24 5.89
N LEU A 54 1.28 1.06 5.83
CA LEU A 54 0.72 1.99 4.86
C LEU A 54 1.02 1.61 3.40
N ILE A 55 2.22 1.08 3.12
CA ILE A 55 2.56 0.57 1.78
C ILE A 55 1.71 -0.67 1.47
N LEU A 56 1.59 -1.60 2.42
CA LEU A 56 0.82 -2.81 2.21
C LEU A 56 -0.67 -2.54 2.02
N LEU A 57 -1.26 -1.62 2.80
CA LEU A 57 -2.65 -1.18 2.63
C LEU A 57 -2.89 -0.63 1.21
N LYS A 58 -1.99 0.22 0.72
CA LYS A 58 -2.07 0.74 -0.65
C LYS A 58 -1.95 -0.36 -1.70
N LEU A 59 -1.04 -1.32 -1.48
CA LEU A 59 -0.86 -2.44 -2.39
C LEU A 59 -2.10 -3.34 -2.38
N TRP A 60 -2.67 -3.62 -1.21
CA TRP A 60 -3.92 -4.36 -1.07
C TRP A 60 -5.05 -3.72 -1.87
N GLU A 61 -5.32 -2.43 -1.68
CA GLU A 61 -6.36 -1.74 -2.43
C GLU A 61 -6.10 -1.72 -3.94
N SER A 62 -4.83 -1.64 -4.38
CA SER A 62 -4.51 -1.67 -5.81
C SER A 62 -4.74 -3.02 -6.48
N TYR A 63 -4.74 -4.12 -5.71
CA TYR A 63 -4.99 -5.48 -6.21
C TYR A 63 -6.43 -5.96 -5.92
N ARG A 64 -7.15 -5.27 -5.04
CA ARG A 64 -8.52 -5.61 -4.66
C ARG A 64 -9.46 -5.45 -5.86
N GLN A 65 -10.20 -6.51 -6.18
CA GLN A 65 -11.15 -6.51 -7.29
C GLN A 65 -12.58 -6.39 -6.76
N GLY A 66 -13.12 -5.18 -6.78
CA GLY A 66 -14.51 -4.91 -6.35
C GLY A 66 -14.85 -5.54 -5.00
N ASP A 67 -15.85 -6.42 -4.98
CA ASP A 67 -16.37 -7.07 -3.77
C ASP A 67 -15.66 -8.37 -3.39
N ALA A 68 -14.49 -8.67 -3.99
CA ALA A 68 -13.70 -9.84 -3.61
C ALA A 68 -13.38 -9.83 -2.10
N ILE A 69 -13.76 -10.91 -1.42
CA ILE A 69 -13.48 -11.14 0.01
C ILE A 69 -11.99 -11.37 0.23
N VAL A 70 -11.35 -12.10 -0.68
CA VAL A 70 -9.91 -12.39 -0.63
C VAL A 70 -9.20 -11.67 -1.76
N THR A 71 -8.10 -11.01 -1.44
CA THR A 71 -7.18 -10.42 -2.42
C THR A 71 -5.86 -11.18 -2.41
N THR A 72 -5.43 -11.65 -3.58
CA THR A 72 -4.13 -12.34 -3.73
C THR A 72 -3.13 -11.42 -4.43
N ILE A 73 -2.00 -11.17 -3.76
CA ILE A 73 -0.88 -10.39 -4.29
C ILE A 73 0.28 -11.36 -4.52
N ASN A 74 0.73 -11.47 -5.77
CA ASN A 74 1.86 -12.32 -6.15
C ASN A 74 2.95 -11.46 -6.78
N GLY A 75 4.21 -11.78 -6.49
CA GLY A 75 5.34 -11.08 -7.09
C GLY A 75 6.67 -11.76 -6.78
N SER A 76 7.67 -11.49 -7.59
CA SER A 76 9.04 -11.92 -7.31
C SER A 76 9.58 -11.22 -6.05
N THR A 77 10.64 -11.76 -5.44
CA THR A 77 11.34 -11.08 -4.34
C THR A 77 11.78 -9.66 -4.75
N GLU A 78 12.09 -9.45 -6.03
CA GLU A 78 12.44 -8.13 -6.56
C GLU A 78 11.23 -7.19 -6.61
N ASP A 79 10.07 -7.64 -7.08
CA ASP A 79 8.85 -6.82 -7.13
C ASP A 79 8.45 -6.37 -5.73
N TRP A 80 8.41 -7.31 -4.79
CA TRP A 80 8.07 -7.01 -3.39
C TRP A 80 9.05 -6.01 -2.76
N GLN A 81 10.35 -6.18 -2.96
CA GLN A 81 11.33 -5.21 -2.47
C GLN A 81 11.22 -3.88 -3.21
N GLY A 82 10.87 -3.88 -4.50
CA GLY A 82 10.57 -2.69 -5.28
C GLY A 82 9.40 -1.89 -4.73
N TRP A 83 8.30 -2.56 -4.37
CA TRP A 83 7.11 -1.93 -3.79
C TRP A 83 7.39 -1.33 -2.41
N PHE A 84 8.14 -2.02 -1.55
CA PHE A 84 8.36 -1.59 -0.16
C PHE A 84 9.58 -0.68 0.04
N LEU A 85 10.64 -0.87 -0.74
CA LEU A 85 11.94 -0.22 -0.56
C LEU A 85 12.33 0.70 -1.73
N GLY A 86 11.64 0.60 -2.86
CA GLY A 86 11.97 1.29 -4.10
C GLY A 86 12.90 0.48 -5.02
N LYS A 87 13.00 0.89 -6.29
CA LYS A 87 13.71 0.13 -7.34
C LYS A 87 15.21 -0.07 -7.09
N GLY A 88 15.86 0.77 -6.29
CA GLY A 88 17.32 0.74 -6.05
C GLY A 88 17.78 0.21 -4.68
N ARG A 89 16.88 -0.21 -3.80
CA ARG A 89 17.24 -0.72 -2.47
C ARG A 89 16.90 -2.20 -2.35
N ARG A 90 17.86 -2.99 -1.85
CA ARG A 90 17.68 -4.41 -1.59
C ARG A 90 18.24 -4.79 -0.22
N VAL A 91 17.56 -5.72 0.43
CA VAL A 91 17.98 -6.38 1.67
C VAL A 91 17.88 -7.89 1.49
N SER A 92 18.48 -8.64 2.40
CA SER A 92 18.37 -10.10 2.38
C SER A 92 16.91 -10.55 2.52
N ALA A 93 16.54 -11.67 1.88
CA ALA A 93 15.17 -12.19 1.93
C ALA A 93 14.66 -12.43 3.36
N SER A 94 15.54 -12.89 4.27
CA SER A 94 15.21 -13.06 5.68
C SER A 94 14.90 -11.73 6.38
N ARG A 95 15.72 -10.70 6.15
CA ARG A 95 15.48 -9.37 6.71
C ARG A 95 14.24 -8.72 6.12
N PHE A 96 14.03 -8.89 4.82
CA PHE A 96 12.83 -8.40 4.15
C PHE A 96 11.57 -9.05 4.73
N TYR A 97 11.55 -10.37 4.87
CA TYR A 97 10.43 -11.08 5.47
C TYR A 97 10.15 -10.60 6.90
N THR A 98 11.15 -10.66 7.78
CA THR A 98 10.97 -10.38 9.22
C THR A 98 10.73 -8.92 9.55
N SER A 99 11.46 -8.00 8.89
CA SER A 99 11.45 -6.58 9.26
C SER A 99 10.48 -5.74 8.44
N VAL A 100 9.99 -6.27 7.32
CA VAL A 100 9.13 -5.54 6.38
C VAL A 100 7.78 -6.24 6.21
N LEU A 101 7.76 -7.43 5.60
CA LEU A 101 6.50 -8.10 5.26
C LEU A 101 5.73 -8.49 6.51
N LYS A 102 6.37 -9.19 7.46
CA LYS A 102 5.74 -9.64 8.70
C LYS A 102 5.20 -8.46 9.52
N ARG A 103 5.97 -7.38 9.64
CA ARG A 103 5.53 -6.18 10.36
C ARG A 103 4.34 -5.49 9.69
N ALA A 104 4.32 -5.47 8.36
CA ALA A 104 3.22 -4.89 7.62
C ALA A 104 1.94 -5.71 7.78
N THR A 105 2.03 -7.04 7.69
CA THR A 105 0.87 -7.92 7.87
C THR A 105 0.35 -7.87 9.30
N GLU A 106 1.24 -7.95 10.31
CA GLU A 106 0.86 -7.86 11.73
C GLU A 106 0.13 -6.54 12.04
N GLU A 107 0.61 -5.41 11.51
CA GLU A 107 -0.07 -4.12 11.73
C GLU A 107 -1.45 -4.06 11.06
N LEU A 108 -1.60 -4.65 9.86
CA LEU A 108 -2.89 -4.69 9.17
C LEU A 108 -3.89 -5.55 9.96
N GLU A 109 -3.48 -6.73 10.42
CA GLU A 109 -4.30 -7.64 11.22
C GLU A 109 -4.67 -7.05 12.58
N GLU A 110 -3.76 -6.30 13.22
CA GLU A 110 -4.02 -5.65 14.51
C GLU A 110 -5.04 -4.52 14.40
N LYS A 111 -5.02 -3.77 13.29
CA LYS A 111 -5.71 -2.47 13.20
C LYS A 111 -6.94 -2.48 12.29
N LEU A 112 -7.02 -3.45 11.41
CA LEU A 112 -8.10 -3.63 10.44
C LEU A 112 -8.73 -5.00 10.65
N ASN A 113 -9.96 -5.17 10.15
CA ASN A 113 -10.63 -6.46 10.14
C ASN A 113 -10.09 -7.29 8.96
N ALA A 114 -8.81 -7.67 9.03
CA ALA A 114 -8.09 -8.35 7.97
C ALA A 114 -7.34 -9.56 8.51
N GLU A 115 -7.20 -10.60 7.68
CA GLU A 115 -6.37 -11.77 7.96
C GLU A 115 -5.36 -11.95 6.82
N CYS A 116 -4.08 -12.07 7.14
CA CYS A 116 -2.99 -12.09 6.17
C CYS A 116 -2.27 -13.44 6.16
N THR A 117 -2.37 -14.18 5.05
CA THR A 117 -1.60 -15.41 4.81
C THR A 117 -0.41 -15.15 3.89
N LEU A 118 0.80 -15.07 4.45
CA LEU A 118 2.03 -14.83 3.71
C LEU A 118 2.79 -16.14 3.42
N THR A 119 2.93 -16.46 2.13
CA THR A 119 3.64 -17.65 1.63
C THR A 119 4.93 -17.27 0.89
N SER A 120 6.03 -17.92 1.23
CA SER A 120 7.33 -17.78 0.55
C SER A 120 7.57 -18.91 -0.45
N LEU A 121 7.77 -18.57 -1.73
CA LEU A 121 8.06 -19.54 -2.79
C LEU A 121 9.56 -19.69 -2.98
N LYS A 122 10.06 -20.93 -3.02
CA LYS A 122 11.49 -21.24 -3.06
C LYS A 122 11.89 -21.91 -4.38
N SER A 123 13.07 -21.56 -4.87
CA SER A 123 13.81 -22.32 -5.88
C SER A 123 15.09 -22.84 -5.22
N GLY A 124 15.13 -24.16 -4.98
CA GLY A 124 16.11 -24.77 -4.09
C GLY A 124 16.07 -24.14 -2.69
N ARG A 125 17.20 -23.59 -2.23
CA ARG A 125 17.31 -22.94 -0.90
C ARG A 125 16.97 -21.45 -0.92
N LYS A 126 16.75 -20.84 -2.09
CA LYS A 126 16.53 -19.40 -2.23
C LYS A 126 15.03 -19.09 -2.32
N ILE A 127 14.59 -18.08 -1.58
CA ILE A 127 13.24 -17.51 -1.75
C ILE A 127 13.26 -16.63 -3.01
N VAL A 128 12.38 -16.94 -3.97
CA VAL A 128 12.32 -16.26 -5.28
C VAL A 128 11.08 -15.41 -5.46
N ALA A 129 10.02 -15.68 -4.69
CA ALA A 129 8.76 -14.96 -4.77
C ALA A 129 8.01 -15.03 -3.44
N TYR A 130 7.06 -14.11 -3.28
CA TYR A 130 6.07 -14.16 -2.21
C TYR A 130 4.66 -14.10 -2.78
N ARG A 131 3.76 -14.82 -2.12
CA ARG A 131 2.31 -14.72 -2.28
C ARG A 131 1.73 -14.25 -0.96
N LEU A 132 0.92 -13.22 -1.01
CA LEU A 132 0.15 -12.75 0.14
C LEU A 132 -1.34 -12.85 -0.21
N GLU A 133 -2.09 -13.53 0.64
CA GLU A 133 -3.54 -13.56 0.60
C GLU A 133 -4.06 -12.72 1.76
N ILE A 134 -4.93 -11.76 1.47
CA ILE A 134 -5.55 -10.91 2.47
C ILE A 134 -7.05 -11.10 2.40
N LEU A 135 -7.64 -11.59 3.48
CA LEU A 135 -9.08 -11.68 3.66
C LEU A 135 -9.60 -10.39 4.29
N ASP A 136 -10.65 -9.80 3.70
CA ASP A 136 -11.39 -8.67 4.25
C ASP A 136 -12.58 -9.17 5.09
N GLY A 137 -12.41 -9.16 6.40
CA GLY A 137 -13.45 -9.61 7.33
C GLY A 137 -14.71 -8.74 7.30
N ASN A 138 -14.63 -7.49 6.80
CA ASN A 138 -15.81 -6.65 6.67
C ASN A 138 -16.77 -7.15 5.58
N LYS A 139 -16.27 -7.95 4.63
CA LYS A 139 -17.07 -8.55 3.55
C LYS A 139 -17.64 -9.92 3.92
N LEU A 140 -17.24 -10.52 5.05
CA LEU A 140 -17.82 -11.77 5.54
C LEU A 140 -19.17 -11.57 6.25
N VAL A 141 -19.47 -10.34 6.68
CA VAL A 141 -20.62 -10.01 7.53
C VAL A 141 -21.73 -9.28 6.74
N ASN A 142 -21.60 -9.22 5.41
CA ASN A 142 -22.61 -8.66 4.49
C ASN A 142 -23.30 -9.73 3.68
#